data_AF-A0A4U0XV13-F1
#
_entry.id   AF-A0A4U0XV13-F1
#
_cell.length_a   1.000
_cell.length_b   1.000
_cell.length_c   1.000
_cell.angle_alpha   90.00
_cell.angle_beta   90.00
_cell.angle_gamma   90.00
#
_symmetry.space_group_name_H-M   'P 1'
#
loop_
_entity.id
_entity.type
_entity.pdbx_description
1 polymer ?
#
loop_
_entity_poly.entity_id
_entity_poly.type
_entity_poly.pdbx_seq_one_letter_code
_entity_poly.pdbx_strand_id
1 'polypeptide(L)'
;MTLTSVAPPHLPCGIPKPGETEQLMPHIGWVNAVPDAVASVDLQINGTALSFSGPGYHDKNCGDQPFLNSTASWYWGRGRLGPYSIVWFDARSLVDGEEYFSAYVARGGRMVGGGCVAGESVVVRPWGGDAAYPPLTTSADPERFELVFAEVEGREMRVNVKNSIATVKVPGLYNR
;
A
#
# COMPACT_ATOMS: atom_id res chain seq x y z
N MET A 1 -0.02 19.35 11.72
CA MET A 1 0.82 18.45 10.89
C MET A 1 0.82 18.95 9.46
N THR A 2 1.97 18.87 8.79
CA THR A 2 2.13 19.26 7.38
C THR A 2 2.82 18.13 6.63
N LEU A 3 2.43 17.89 5.37
CA LEU A 3 3.05 16.94 4.46
C LEU A 3 3.70 17.70 3.30
N THR A 4 5.01 17.53 3.12
CA THR A 4 5.73 18.03 1.94
C THR A 4 5.96 16.86 0.99
N SER A 5 5.20 16.81 -0.12
CA SER A 5 5.29 15.70 -1.07
C SER A 5 6.67 15.61 -1.71
N VAL A 6 7.15 14.38 -1.92
CA VAL A 6 8.40 14.09 -2.66
C VAL A 6 8.17 13.18 -3.87
N ALA A 7 6.92 12.72 -4.08
CA ALA A 7 6.54 11.83 -5.16
C ALA A 7 5.17 12.27 -5.75
N PRO A 8 4.96 12.14 -7.07
CA PRO A 8 3.73 12.59 -7.72
C PRO A 8 2.51 11.75 -7.29
N PRO A 9 1.28 12.30 -7.25
CA PRO A 9 0.08 11.53 -6.95
C PRO A 9 -0.16 10.42 -7.98
N HIS A 10 -0.92 9.40 -7.60
CA HIS A 10 -1.36 8.36 -8.52
C HIS A 10 -2.78 7.85 -8.22
N LEU A 11 -3.46 7.45 -9.31
CA LEU A 11 -4.62 6.57 -9.31
C LEU A 11 -4.15 5.10 -9.19
N PRO A 12 -5.04 4.11 -9.01
CA PRO A 12 -4.63 2.72 -8.89
C PRO A 12 -3.65 2.24 -9.97
N CYS A 13 -3.88 2.64 -11.23
CA CYS A 13 -3.13 2.09 -12.37
C CYS A 13 -2.12 3.06 -12.98
N GLY A 14 -1.95 4.28 -12.45
CA GLY A 14 -1.02 5.23 -13.02
C GLY A 14 -1.20 6.69 -12.60
N ILE A 15 -0.52 7.58 -13.31
CA ILE A 15 -0.62 9.03 -13.12
C ILE A 15 -2.06 9.49 -13.42
N PRO A 16 -2.65 10.37 -12.58
CA PRO A 16 -4.02 10.82 -12.78
C PRO A 16 -4.17 11.56 -14.11
N LYS A 17 -5.19 11.16 -14.89
CA LYS A 17 -5.63 11.86 -16.10
C LYS A 17 -7.16 12.00 -16.06
N PRO A 18 -7.74 13.04 -16.66
CA PRO A 18 -9.19 13.18 -16.74
C PRO A 18 -9.85 11.93 -17.36
N GLY A 19 -10.88 11.41 -16.71
CA GLY A 19 -11.63 10.24 -17.16
C GLY A 19 -11.06 8.88 -16.75
N GLU A 20 -9.88 8.84 -16.11
CA GLU A 20 -9.34 7.62 -15.53
C GLU A 20 -10.09 7.23 -14.25
N THR A 21 -10.11 5.93 -13.96
CA THR A 21 -10.83 5.39 -12.81
C THR A 21 -10.06 5.52 -11.50
N GLU A 22 -10.78 5.84 -10.42
CA GLU A 22 -10.28 5.73 -9.04
C GLU A 22 -10.47 4.32 -8.47
N GLN A 23 -11.21 3.45 -9.18
CA GLN A 23 -11.57 2.12 -8.73
C GLN A 23 -10.36 1.19 -8.76
N LEU A 24 -9.99 0.69 -7.58
CA LEU A 24 -8.91 -0.28 -7.37
C LEU A 24 -9.40 -1.71 -7.65
N MET A 25 -10.61 -2.02 -7.18
CA MET A 25 -11.30 -3.29 -7.33
C MET A 25 -12.82 -3.08 -7.19
N PRO A 26 -13.70 -4.05 -7.46
CA PRO A 26 -15.14 -3.88 -7.34
C PRO A 26 -15.54 -3.20 -6.02
N HIS A 27 -16.36 -2.15 -6.13
CA HIS A 27 -16.88 -1.33 -5.01
C HIS A 27 -15.85 -0.53 -4.19
N ILE A 28 -14.57 -0.53 -4.58
CA ILE A 28 -13.49 0.11 -3.81
C ILE A 28 -12.70 1.03 -4.73
N GLY A 29 -12.68 2.32 -4.39
CA GLY A 29 -11.75 3.29 -4.95
C GLY A 29 -10.63 3.65 -3.98
N TRP A 30 -9.43 3.83 -4.51
CA TRP A 30 -8.24 4.15 -3.73
C TRP A 30 -7.29 5.05 -4.52
N VAL A 31 -7.04 6.24 -4.00
CA VAL A 31 -6.16 7.22 -4.63
C VAL A 31 -5.08 7.65 -3.66
N ASN A 32 -3.85 7.78 -4.14
CA ASN A 32 -2.74 8.25 -3.32
C ASN A 32 -2.40 9.69 -3.73
N ALA A 33 -3.01 10.64 -3.02
CA ALA A 33 -2.80 12.08 -3.24
C ALA A 33 -1.37 12.51 -2.85
N VAL A 34 -0.82 11.90 -1.81
CA VAL A 34 0.58 12.08 -1.39
C VAL A 34 1.19 10.70 -1.11
N PRO A 35 1.69 10.00 -2.13
CA PRO A 35 2.23 8.64 -2.00
C PRO A 35 3.49 8.59 -1.12
N ASP A 36 4.23 9.70 -1.06
CA ASP A 36 5.39 9.84 -0.20
C ASP A 36 5.70 11.29 0.11
N ALA A 37 6.05 11.58 1.35
CA ALA A 37 6.30 12.93 1.84
C ALA A 37 7.35 12.99 2.94
N VAL A 38 7.83 14.19 3.23
CA VAL A 38 8.40 14.55 4.53
C VAL A 38 7.28 15.16 5.37
N ALA A 39 6.87 14.44 6.41
CA ALA A 39 5.90 14.91 7.40
C ALA A 39 6.60 15.75 8.47
N SER A 40 5.96 16.84 8.85
CA SER A 40 6.29 17.61 10.05
C SER A 40 5.11 17.54 11.02
N VAL A 41 5.36 17.01 12.20
CA VAL A 41 4.35 16.78 13.24
C VAL A 41 4.64 17.69 14.42
N ASP A 42 3.58 18.33 14.90
CA ASP A 42 3.57 19.14 16.10
C ASP A 42 2.19 18.93 16.73
N LEU A 43 2.16 18.29 17.89
CA LEU A 43 0.96 17.84 18.59
C LEU A 43 1.08 18.16 20.08
N GLN A 44 -0.07 18.36 20.71
CA GLN A 44 -0.20 18.39 22.16
C GLN A 44 -0.95 17.13 22.61
N ILE A 45 -0.29 16.27 23.38
CA ILE A 45 -0.86 15.01 23.88
C ILE A 45 -0.87 15.08 25.41
N ASN A 46 -2.05 15.15 26.01
CA ASN A 46 -2.23 15.27 27.46
C ASN A 46 -1.38 16.39 28.09
N GLY A 47 -1.31 17.55 27.43
CA GLY A 47 -0.51 18.70 27.86
C GLY A 47 1.00 18.57 27.63
N THR A 48 1.46 17.48 27.02
CA THR A 48 2.86 17.29 26.61
C THR A 48 3.00 17.62 25.13
N ALA A 49 3.93 18.54 24.82
CA ALA A 49 4.28 18.86 23.44
C ALA A 49 5.09 17.71 22.82
N LEU A 50 4.68 17.27 21.63
CA LEU A 50 5.36 16.26 20.83
C LEU A 50 5.61 16.81 19.43
N SER A 51 6.87 16.93 19.05
CA SER A 51 7.26 17.34 17.70
C SER A 51 8.33 16.42 17.12
N PHE A 52 8.15 16.06 15.84
CA PHE A 52 9.08 15.23 15.09
C PHE A 52 8.85 15.38 13.58
N SER A 53 9.83 14.94 12.79
CA SER A 53 9.71 14.82 11.34
C SER A 53 10.06 13.41 10.87
N GLY A 54 9.44 12.96 9.79
CA GLY A 54 9.67 11.63 9.24
C GLY A 54 8.89 11.37 7.95
N PRO A 55 8.92 10.13 7.42
CA PRO A 55 8.19 9.77 6.20
C PRO A 55 6.67 9.90 6.37
N GLY A 56 6.03 10.70 5.53
CA GLY A 56 4.58 10.93 5.49
C GLY A 56 3.90 10.29 4.29
N TYR A 57 2.57 10.18 4.34
CA TYR A 57 1.71 9.65 3.28
C TYR A 57 0.27 10.14 3.48
N HIS A 58 -0.46 10.29 2.39
CA HIS A 58 -1.89 10.56 2.42
C HIS A 58 -2.59 9.94 1.20
N ASP A 59 -3.64 9.18 1.51
CA ASP A 59 -4.54 8.57 0.56
C ASP A 59 -6.00 8.96 0.80
N LYS A 60 -6.82 8.67 -0.20
CA LYS A 60 -8.26 8.78 -0.16
C LYS A 60 -8.83 7.42 -0.59
N ASN A 61 -9.67 6.86 0.27
CA ASN A 61 -10.46 5.68 -0.06
C ASN A 61 -11.92 6.09 -0.26
N CYS A 62 -12.62 5.40 -1.14
CA CYS A 62 -14.05 5.52 -1.33
C CYS A 62 -14.66 4.14 -1.63
N GLY A 63 -15.96 4.01 -1.39
CA GLY A 63 -16.69 2.80 -1.68
C GLY A 63 -18.19 3.05 -1.55
N ASP A 64 -18.96 2.24 -2.26
CA ASP A 64 -20.43 2.24 -2.22
C ASP A 64 -20.99 1.18 -1.26
N GLN A 65 -20.13 0.35 -0.67
CA GLN A 65 -20.47 -0.60 0.39
C GLN A 65 -19.34 -0.77 1.42
N PRO A 66 -19.59 -1.44 2.57
CA PRO A 66 -18.55 -1.73 3.55
C PRO A 66 -17.38 -2.50 2.94
N PHE A 67 -16.15 -2.08 3.23
CA PHE A 67 -14.91 -2.65 2.67
C PHE A 67 -14.79 -4.18 2.87
N LEU A 68 -15.25 -4.67 4.01
CA LEU A 68 -15.24 -6.10 4.37
C LEU A 68 -16.24 -6.94 3.56
N ASN A 69 -17.20 -6.33 2.87
CA ASN A 69 -18.12 -7.04 1.97
C ASN A 69 -17.49 -7.27 0.59
N SER A 70 -16.46 -6.49 0.22
CA SER A 70 -15.80 -6.59 -1.08
C SER A 70 -14.47 -7.34 -1.03
N THR A 71 -13.82 -7.42 0.13
CA THR A 71 -12.40 -7.82 0.21
C THR A 71 -12.22 -9.12 0.98
N ALA A 72 -11.65 -10.13 0.32
CA ALA A 72 -11.37 -11.44 0.92
C ALA A 72 -10.06 -11.41 1.72
N SER A 73 -9.04 -10.79 1.14
CA SER A 73 -7.72 -10.58 1.72
C SER A 73 -7.01 -9.47 0.97
N TRP A 74 -6.07 -8.76 1.60
CA TRP A 74 -5.20 -7.83 0.89
C TRP A 74 -3.82 -7.77 1.52
N TYR A 75 -2.83 -7.46 0.69
CA TYR A 75 -1.54 -6.96 1.10
C TYR A 75 -1.38 -5.56 0.53
N TRP A 76 -1.32 -4.61 1.44
CA TRP A 76 -1.13 -3.21 1.12
C TRP A 76 0.04 -2.67 1.92
N GLY A 77 0.77 -1.75 1.32
CA GLY A 77 1.70 -0.94 2.06
C GLY A 77 2.39 0.10 1.20
N ARG A 78 3.33 0.78 1.87
CA ARG A 78 4.18 1.79 1.27
C ARG A 78 5.57 1.72 1.87
N GLY A 79 6.53 2.32 1.18
CA GLY A 79 7.90 2.41 1.69
C GLY A 79 8.75 3.44 0.96
N ARG A 80 9.83 3.85 1.62
CA ARG A 80 10.92 4.60 1.00
C ARG A 80 12.19 3.75 1.07
N LEU A 81 12.71 3.36 -0.10
CA LEU A 81 13.83 2.44 -0.28
C LEU A 81 14.96 3.18 -1.01
N GLY A 82 15.88 3.78 -0.26
CA GLY A 82 16.88 4.66 -0.83
C GLY A 82 16.21 5.79 -1.64
N PRO A 83 16.45 5.89 -2.97
CA PRO A 83 15.85 6.93 -3.80
C PRO A 83 14.42 6.61 -4.29
N TYR A 84 13.89 5.43 -3.99
CA TYR A 84 12.59 4.97 -4.47
C TYR A 84 11.49 5.20 -3.42
N SER A 85 10.35 5.72 -3.87
CA SER A 85 9.08 5.72 -3.14
C SER A 85 8.20 4.64 -3.74
N ILE A 86 7.64 3.75 -2.92
CA ILE A 86 6.79 2.66 -3.38
C ILE A 86 5.46 2.64 -2.65
N VAL A 87 4.41 2.28 -3.37
CA VAL A 87 3.08 1.91 -2.84
C VAL A 87 2.64 0.65 -3.59
N TRP A 88 2.03 -0.29 -2.88
CA TRP A 88 1.55 -1.53 -3.49
C TRP A 88 0.20 -1.95 -2.93
N PHE A 89 -0.59 -2.59 -3.79
CA PHE A 89 -1.75 -3.39 -3.44
C PHE A 89 -1.71 -4.70 -4.19
N ASP A 90 -2.06 -5.76 -3.49
CA ASP A 90 -2.35 -7.09 -4.02
C ASP A 90 -3.52 -7.62 -3.19
N ALA A 91 -4.71 -7.67 -3.78
CA ALA A 91 -5.96 -7.90 -3.06
C ALA A 91 -6.85 -8.91 -3.77
N ARG A 92 -7.55 -9.71 -2.99
CA ARG A 92 -8.53 -10.70 -3.46
C ARG A 92 -9.94 -10.19 -3.20
N SER A 93 -10.77 -10.25 -4.23
CA SER A 93 -12.17 -9.80 -4.21
C SER A 93 -13.12 -10.90 -3.73
N LEU A 94 -14.11 -10.54 -2.91
CA LEU A 94 -15.25 -11.41 -2.58
C LEU A 94 -16.35 -11.35 -3.65
N VAL A 95 -16.30 -10.37 -4.55
CA VAL A 95 -17.37 -10.06 -5.52
C VAL A 95 -17.29 -11.01 -6.71
N ASP A 96 -16.09 -11.24 -7.21
CA ASP A 96 -15.79 -12.06 -8.39
C ASP A 96 -14.72 -13.14 -8.11
N GLY A 97 -14.05 -13.10 -6.95
CA GLY A 97 -13.01 -14.07 -6.59
C GLY A 97 -11.63 -13.80 -7.22
N GLU A 98 -11.50 -12.69 -7.96
CA GLU A 98 -10.30 -12.32 -8.70
C GLU A 98 -9.26 -11.62 -7.81
N GLU A 99 -8.03 -11.57 -8.31
CA GLU A 99 -6.90 -10.84 -7.70
C GLU A 99 -6.67 -9.52 -8.44
N TYR A 100 -6.55 -8.44 -7.66
CA TYR A 100 -6.38 -7.07 -8.12
C TYR A 100 -5.05 -6.53 -7.64
N PHE A 101 -4.37 -5.82 -8.53
CA PHE A 101 -3.04 -5.29 -8.30
C PHE A 101 -3.03 -3.78 -8.46
N SER A 102 -2.18 -3.10 -7.70
CA SER A 102 -1.81 -1.72 -7.96
C SER A 102 -0.37 -1.51 -7.53
N ALA A 103 0.46 -1.19 -8.52
CA ALA A 103 1.86 -0.88 -8.31
C ALA A 103 2.10 0.61 -8.52
N TYR A 104 2.93 1.18 -7.65
CA TYR A 104 3.49 2.50 -7.84
C TYR A 104 4.93 2.53 -7.37
N VAL A 105 5.80 3.01 -8.24
CA VAL A 105 7.21 3.26 -7.94
C VAL A 105 7.57 4.63 -8.50
N ALA A 106 8.13 5.48 -7.65
CA ALA A 106 8.63 6.79 -8.05
C ALA A 106 10.09 6.98 -7.63
N ARG A 107 10.83 7.76 -8.43
CA ARG A 107 12.22 8.12 -8.18
C ARG A 107 12.48 9.53 -8.69
N GLY A 108 12.99 10.41 -7.82
CA GLY A 108 13.33 11.78 -8.20
C GLY A 108 12.12 12.58 -8.69
N GLY A 109 10.98 12.48 -7.98
CA GLY A 109 9.77 13.26 -8.27
C GLY A 109 8.97 12.81 -9.50
N ARG A 110 9.26 11.64 -10.07
CA ARG A 110 8.54 11.05 -11.21
C ARG A 110 8.20 9.59 -10.96
N MET A 111 7.07 9.14 -11.49
CA MET A 111 6.71 7.73 -11.54
C MET A 111 7.61 7.02 -12.56
N VAL A 112 8.16 5.86 -12.17
CA VAL A 112 9.12 5.08 -12.93
C VAL A 112 8.73 3.60 -13.08
N GLY A 113 7.63 3.20 -12.44
CA GLY A 113 6.99 1.89 -12.58
C GLY A 113 5.60 1.89 -11.94
N GLY A 114 4.71 1.04 -12.44
CA GLY A 114 3.38 0.86 -11.88
C GLY A 114 2.38 0.24 -12.86
N GLY A 115 1.12 0.12 -12.43
CA GLY A 115 0.04 -0.48 -13.21
C GLY A 115 -0.86 -1.39 -12.37
N CYS A 116 -1.87 -2.00 -12.99
CA CYS A 116 -2.82 -2.90 -12.32
C CYS A 116 -2.94 -4.29 -12.97
N VAL A 117 -2.22 -4.53 -14.06
CA VAL A 117 -2.37 -5.76 -14.85
C VAL A 117 -1.62 -6.91 -14.16
N ALA A 118 -2.30 -8.04 -14.01
CA ALA A 118 -1.71 -9.25 -13.45
C ALA A 118 -0.47 -9.66 -14.24
N GLY A 119 0.65 -9.93 -13.55
CA GLY A 119 1.93 -10.27 -14.20
C GLY A 119 2.72 -9.09 -14.76
N GLU A 120 2.14 -7.90 -14.85
CA GLU A 120 2.80 -6.65 -15.31
C GLU A 120 2.85 -5.57 -14.21
N SER A 121 2.16 -5.79 -13.09
CA SER A 121 2.13 -4.91 -11.91
C SER A 121 3.04 -5.46 -10.79
N VAL A 122 2.65 -5.28 -9.53
CA VAL A 122 3.29 -5.84 -8.35
C VAL A 122 2.58 -7.12 -7.95
N VAL A 123 3.34 -8.15 -7.60
CA VAL A 123 2.83 -9.35 -6.93
C VAL A 123 3.43 -9.43 -5.54
N VAL A 124 2.60 -9.69 -4.52
CA VAL A 124 3.01 -9.70 -3.11
C VAL A 124 2.71 -11.06 -2.50
N ARG A 125 3.74 -11.73 -1.99
CA ARG A 125 3.57 -13.04 -1.37
C ARG A 125 4.13 -13.05 0.06
N PRO A 126 3.36 -13.59 1.03
CA PRO A 126 3.85 -13.77 2.38
C PRO A 126 4.90 -14.88 2.41
N TRP A 127 5.80 -14.82 3.37
CA TRP A 127 6.83 -15.84 3.58
C TRP A 127 7.14 -16.01 5.07
N GLY A 128 7.52 -17.24 5.45
CA GLY A 128 7.90 -17.62 6.81
C GLY A 128 6.85 -18.45 7.52
N GLY A 129 7.27 -19.32 8.43
CA GLY A 129 6.41 -20.29 9.11
C GLY A 129 5.42 -21.02 8.19
N ASP A 130 4.16 -21.08 8.62
CA ASP A 130 3.01 -21.64 7.87
C ASP A 130 2.19 -20.54 7.15
N ALA A 131 2.85 -19.44 6.76
CA ALA A 131 2.17 -18.39 6.01
C ALA A 131 1.69 -18.94 4.65
N ALA A 132 0.43 -18.67 4.30
CA ALA A 132 -0.21 -19.17 3.10
C ALA A 132 -0.71 -18.03 2.23
N TYR A 133 -0.84 -18.31 0.93
CA TYR A 133 -1.50 -17.42 -0.01
C TYR A 133 -2.56 -18.18 -0.84
N PRO A 134 -3.82 -17.72 -0.86
CA PRO A 134 -4.40 -16.68 0.00
C PRO A 134 -4.30 -17.01 1.50
N PRO A 135 -4.33 -16.02 2.40
CA PRO A 135 -4.23 -16.27 3.84
C PRO A 135 -5.46 -17.02 4.36
N LEU A 136 -5.25 -17.99 5.23
CA LEU A 136 -6.31 -18.69 5.96
C LEU A 136 -6.49 -18.05 7.34
N THR A 137 -7.67 -18.26 7.93
CA THR A 137 -7.92 -17.85 9.33
C THR A 137 -7.01 -18.55 10.34
N THR A 138 -6.38 -19.65 9.93
CA THR A 138 -5.43 -20.45 10.70
C THR A 138 -3.98 -20.21 10.32
N SER A 139 -3.70 -19.43 9.26
CA SER A 139 -2.33 -19.12 8.86
C SER A 139 -1.65 -18.25 9.91
N ALA A 140 -0.36 -18.49 10.12
CA ALA A 140 0.46 -17.61 10.96
C ALA A 140 0.64 -16.24 10.29
N ASP A 141 0.92 -15.22 11.11
CA ASP A 141 1.36 -13.92 10.62
C ASP A 141 2.66 -14.10 9.82
N PRO A 142 2.78 -13.55 8.59
CA PRO A 142 3.99 -13.70 7.79
C PRO A 142 5.21 -13.09 8.49
N GLU A 143 6.38 -13.73 8.37
CA GLU A 143 7.64 -13.15 8.86
C GLU A 143 8.12 -12.01 7.95
N ARG A 144 7.84 -12.16 6.65
CA ARG A 144 8.13 -11.14 5.62
C ARG A 144 7.13 -11.20 4.47
N PHE A 145 7.17 -10.16 3.66
CA PHE A 145 6.54 -10.13 2.34
C PHE A 145 7.60 -9.98 1.26
N GLU A 146 7.46 -10.77 0.20
CA GLU A 146 8.22 -10.64 -1.03
C GLU A 146 7.34 -9.91 -2.05
N LEU A 147 7.82 -8.76 -2.53
CA LEU A 147 7.16 -7.96 -3.55
C LEU A 147 7.98 -8.05 -4.82
N VAL A 148 7.32 -8.35 -5.93
CA VAL A 148 7.92 -8.37 -7.27
C VAL A 148 7.17 -7.36 -8.12
N PHE A 149 7.79 -6.21 -8.37
CA PHE A 149 7.32 -5.22 -9.34
C PHE A 149 7.86 -5.62 -10.71
N ALA A 150 6.97 -5.94 -11.65
CA ALA A 150 7.36 -6.51 -12.95
C ALA A 150 8.24 -5.55 -13.78
N GLU A 151 7.89 -4.26 -13.81
CA GLU A 151 8.66 -3.26 -14.55
C GLU A 151 8.85 -1.95 -13.78
N VAL A 152 10.11 -1.63 -13.52
CA VAL A 152 10.61 -0.37 -12.99
C VAL A 152 11.82 0.04 -13.83
N GLU A 153 11.67 1.09 -14.64
CA GLU A 153 12.74 1.56 -15.55
C GLU A 153 13.29 0.45 -16.47
N GLY A 154 12.40 -0.40 -17.00
CA GLY A 154 12.74 -1.51 -17.90
C GLY A 154 13.35 -2.74 -17.23
N ARG A 155 13.25 -2.85 -15.89
CA ARG A 155 13.77 -4.00 -15.14
C ARG A 155 12.79 -4.42 -14.04
N GLU A 156 12.82 -5.70 -13.67
CA GLU A 156 12.11 -6.19 -12.50
C GLU A 156 12.74 -5.63 -11.21
N MET A 157 11.92 -5.21 -10.25
CA MET A 157 12.36 -4.79 -8.92
C MET A 157 11.79 -5.73 -7.85
N ARG A 158 12.68 -6.37 -7.08
CA ARG A 158 12.32 -7.23 -5.95
C ARG A 158 12.56 -6.53 -4.63
N VAL A 159 11.56 -6.53 -3.76
CA VAL A 159 11.62 -5.92 -2.42
C VAL A 159 11.25 -6.96 -1.38
N ASN A 160 12.05 -7.05 -0.31
CA ASN A 160 11.75 -7.87 0.86
C ASN A 160 11.38 -6.96 2.02
N VAL A 161 10.15 -7.08 2.51
CA VAL A 161 9.66 -6.32 3.67
C VAL A 161 9.59 -7.27 4.86
N LYS A 162 10.50 -7.10 5.83
CA LYS A 162 10.52 -7.89 7.07
C LYS A 162 9.78 -7.16 8.18
N ASN A 163 9.00 -7.91 8.95
CA ASN A 163 8.35 -7.36 10.14
C ASN A 163 9.41 -7.11 11.22
N SER A 164 9.64 -5.84 11.58
CA SER A 164 10.57 -5.44 12.66
C SER A 164 9.84 -5.00 13.93
N ILE A 165 8.62 -4.48 13.79
CA ILE A 165 7.73 -4.11 14.88
C ILE A 165 6.30 -4.46 14.44
N ALA A 166 5.69 -5.45 15.07
CA ALA A 166 4.24 -5.61 15.02
C ALA A 166 3.65 -4.67 16.08
N THR A 167 2.86 -3.68 15.67
CA THR A 167 2.25 -2.74 16.62
C THR A 167 1.38 -3.51 17.62
N VAL A 168 1.52 -3.15 18.90
CA VAL A 168 0.90 -3.79 20.07
C VAL A 168 -0.60 -3.99 19.85
N LYS A 169 -1.08 -5.22 20.09
CA LYS A 169 -2.52 -5.53 20.19
C LYS A 169 -3.16 -4.55 21.17
N VAL A 170 -3.93 -3.58 20.67
CA VAL A 170 -4.80 -2.75 21.52
C VAL A 170 -6.06 -3.57 21.79
N PRO A 171 -6.37 -3.93 23.06
CA PRO A 171 -7.59 -4.66 23.38
C PRO A 171 -8.81 -3.89 22.88
N GLY A 172 -9.66 -4.53 22.07
CA GLY A 172 -10.90 -3.95 21.54
C GLY A 172 -10.83 -3.39 20.12
N LEU A 173 -9.64 -3.27 19.52
CA LEU A 173 -9.50 -3.08 18.07
C LEU A 173 -9.36 -4.45 17.40
N TYR A 174 -10.32 -4.78 16.52
CA TYR A 174 -10.22 -5.94 15.65
C TYR A 174 -9.00 -5.76 14.76
N ASN A 175 -8.01 -6.65 14.91
CA ASN A 175 -6.91 -6.79 13.98
C ASN A 175 -7.10 -8.09 13.22
N ARG A 176 -7.28 -7.95 11.90
CA ARG A 176 -6.71 -8.85 10.90
C ARG A 176 -5.90 -7.99 9.96
#